data_AF-X0SF97-F1
#
_entry.id   AF-X0SF97-F1
#
_cell.length_a   1.000
_cell.length_b   1.000
_cell.length_c   1.000
_cell.angle_alpha   90.00
_cell.angle_beta   90.00
_cell.angle_gamma   90.00
#
_symmetry.space_group_name_H-M   'P 1'
#
loop_
_entity.id
_entity.type
_entity.pdbx_description
1 polymer ?
#
loop_
_entity_poly.entity_id
_entity_poly.type
_entity_poly.pdbx_seq_one_letter_code
_entity_poly.pdbx_strand_id
1 'polypeptide(L)'
;TLVSSNLKNFKYEWVWEKSRSTGFLQAKFMPMKSHENILVFCFNGKPTYNPQKTTGHVPTNSARGYGHSPTFGSSKLRDYDGGDTTRYPKTVLQVKSERGPHPTQKPVDLMEYLIKTYTNEGDMVLDFAMGSGTTGVACKNLNRGFIGIELEKGYFDIASKRISETNIGKPIKPDQSIKTKGIFQPGGLQKNPTNEVIIKAVIDNLVHGTPVDKFIRTHSTVIDFTSLRTVRGGAMQNGVQYGKSVRWYWSTTSTSAIHYQLKTKHPGNTVPNTERSRMMMDLTDEMPADVDYKRYIKEAEKLLEQIT
;
A
#
# COMPACT_ATOMS: atom_id res chain seq x y z
N THR A 1 -16.75 28.97 12.25
CA THR A 1 -15.66 28.36 11.45
C THR A 1 -15.93 26.86 11.32
N LEU A 2 -15.18 26.11 10.50
CA LEU A 2 -15.38 24.65 10.39
C LEU A 2 -15.23 23.93 11.75
N VAL A 3 -14.38 24.44 12.66
CA VAL A 3 -14.30 23.96 14.05
C VAL A 3 -15.64 24.09 14.79
N SER A 4 -16.35 25.21 14.58
CA SER A 4 -17.62 25.48 15.25
C SER A 4 -18.75 24.53 14.83
N SER A 5 -18.66 23.87 13.66
CA SER A 5 -19.69 22.93 13.23
C SER A 5 -19.71 21.64 14.05
N ASN A 6 -18.59 21.30 14.73
CA ASN A 6 -18.51 20.14 15.60
C ASN A 6 -17.43 20.26 16.68
N LEU A 7 -17.60 21.21 17.60
CA LEU A 7 -16.66 21.46 18.69
C LEU A 7 -16.38 20.22 19.55
N LYS A 8 -17.41 19.39 19.76
CA LYS A 8 -17.30 18.17 20.59
C LYS A 8 -16.28 17.18 20.02
N ASN A 9 -16.23 17.04 18.70
CA ASN A 9 -15.35 16.06 18.05
C ASN A 9 -14.01 16.65 17.66
N PHE A 10 -13.84 17.97 17.68
CA PHE A 10 -12.56 18.62 17.39
C PHE A 10 -11.48 18.18 18.37
N LYS A 11 -10.28 17.89 17.86
CA LYS A 11 -9.13 17.45 18.67
C LYS A 11 -8.00 18.46 18.64
N TYR A 12 -7.51 18.75 17.45
CA TYR A 12 -6.41 19.67 17.22
C TYR A 12 -6.29 19.95 15.71
N GLU A 13 -5.34 20.79 15.33
CA GLU A 13 -5.07 21.13 13.93
C GLU A 13 -3.60 20.88 13.57
N TRP A 14 -3.39 20.65 12.28
CA TRP A 14 -2.11 20.84 11.62
C TRP A 14 -2.15 22.10 10.78
N VAL A 15 -0.97 22.66 10.54
CA VAL A 15 -0.77 23.78 9.62
C VAL A 15 0.12 23.28 8.50
N TRP A 16 -0.40 23.24 7.27
CA TRP A 16 0.42 22.97 6.10
C TRP A 16 0.97 24.29 5.56
N GLU A 17 2.28 24.48 5.70
CA GLU A 17 2.99 25.61 5.11
C GLU A 17 3.29 25.32 3.64
N LYS A 18 2.76 26.17 2.76
CA LYS A 18 2.89 26.02 1.31
C LYS A 18 4.22 26.60 0.86
N SER A 19 4.82 25.95 -0.13
CA SER A 19 6.05 26.43 -0.78
C SER A 19 5.92 27.81 -1.46
N ARG A 20 4.69 28.28 -1.73
CA ARG A 20 4.41 29.59 -2.32
C ARG A 20 3.22 30.24 -1.65
N SER A 21 3.37 31.52 -1.34
CA SER A 21 2.27 32.36 -0.88
C SER A 21 1.37 32.78 -2.04
N THR A 22 0.08 32.90 -1.77
CA THR A 22 -0.97 33.28 -2.74
C THR A 22 -1.67 34.56 -2.30
N GLY A 23 -2.36 35.23 -3.23
CA GLY A 23 -3.08 36.48 -2.94
C GLY A 23 -2.26 37.75 -3.14
N PHE A 24 -1.30 37.75 -4.07
CA PHE A 24 -0.45 38.92 -4.36
C PHE A 24 -1.28 40.15 -4.75
N LEU A 25 -2.36 39.97 -5.49
CA LEU A 25 -3.27 41.05 -5.91
C LEU A 25 -3.96 41.74 -4.72
N GLN A 26 -4.07 41.05 -3.58
CA GLN A 26 -4.75 41.53 -2.37
C GLN A 26 -3.76 41.91 -1.25
N ALA A 27 -2.46 41.80 -1.49
CA ALA A 27 -1.42 41.93 -0.45
C ALA A 27 -1.39 43.31 0.24
N LYS A 28 -1.96 44.35 -0.41
CA LYS A 28 -2.11 45.69 0.18
C LYS A 28 -3.20 45.77 1.25
N PHE A 29 -4.15 44.84 1.25
CA PHE A 29 -5.32 44.85 2.15
C PHE A 29 -5.28 43.73 3.19
N MET A 30 -4.53 42.65 2.94
CA MET A 30 -4.41 41.53 3.86
C MET A 30 -3.08 40.78 3.67
N PRO A 31 -2.61 40.06 4.70
CA PRO A 31 -1.46 39.18 4.57
C PRO A 31 -1.68 38.12 3.49
N MET A 32 -0.61 37.79 2.76
CA MET A 32 -0.65 36.73 1.77
C MET A 32 -0.86 35.36 2.43
N LYS A 33 -1.60 34.48 1.76
CA LYS A 33 -1.90 33.13 2.28
C LYS A 33 -0.74 32.18 2.02
N SER A 34 0.10 31.97 3.02
CA SER A 34 1.25 31.05 3.00
C SER A 34 0.95 29.64 3.51
N HIS A 35 -0.18 29.42 4.18
CA HIS A 35 -0.52 28.13 4.77
C HIS A 35 -1.99 27.75 4.56
N GLU A 36 -2.32 26.50 4.88
CA GLU A 36 -3.68 25.97 5.00
C GLU A 36 -3.81 25.21 6.34
N ASN A 37 -4.97 25.31 6.99
CA ASN A 37 -5.28 24.55 8.19
C ASN A 37 -5.83 23.16 7.83
N ILE A 38 -5.41 22.14 8.55
CA ILE A 38 -5.95 20.78 8.47
C ILE A 38 -6.50 20.44 9.84
N LEU A 39 -7.83 20.33 9.94
CA LEU A 39 -8.52 20.16 11.22
C LEU A 39 -8.80 18.68 11.47
N VAL A 40 -8.41 18.20 12.65
CA VAL A 40 -8.61 16.80 13.04
C VAL A 40 -9.83 16.70 13.96
N PHE A 41 -10.82 15.95 13.50
CA PHE A 41 -11.99 15.57 14.28
C PHE A 41 -11.97 14.06 14.49
N CYS A 42 -12.39 13.61 15.67
CA CYS A 42 -12.54 12.18 15.96
C CYS A 42 -13.81 11.96 16.78
N PHE A 43 -14.67 11.08 16.27
CA PHE A 43 -15.84 10.62 16.99
C PHE A 43 -15.39 9.71 18.14
N ASN A 44 -15.74 10.09 19.37
CA ASN A 44 -15.43 9.36 20.61
C ASN A 44 -13.93 9.11 20.89
N GLY A 45 -13.43 9.66 22.00
CA GLY A 45 -12.07 9.39 22.44
C GLY A 45 -10.99 10.09 21.60
N LYS A 46 -9.89 9.37 21.36
CA LYS A 46 -8.69 9.85 20.67
C LYS A 46 -8.60 9.18 19.29
N PRO A 47 -8.14 9.89 18.25
CA PRO A 47 -7.92 9.28 16.95
C PRO A 47 -6.80 8.23 17.02
N THR A 48 -6.85 7.24 16.13
CA THR A 48 -5.65 6.48 15.76
C THR A 48 -4.53 7.47 15.44
N TYR A 49 -3.38 7.32 16.07
CA TYR A 49 -2.28 8.27 15.92
C TYR A 49 -0.94 7.55 15.88
N ASN A 50 -0.39 7.46 14.67
CA ASN A 50 0.90 6.88 14.35
C ASN A 50 1.91 8.03 14.11
N PRO A 51 2.55 8.58 15.15
CA PRO A 51 3.43 9.74 15.01
C PRO A 51 4.68 9.41 14.18
N GLN A 52 4.92 10.23 13.17
CA GLN A 52 6.09 10.09 12.30
C GLN A 52 7.24 10.90 12.88
N LYS A 53 8.12 10.22 13.63
CA LYS A 53 9.29 10.86 14.24
C LYS A 53 10.34 11.21 13.20
N THR A 54 10.96 12.38 13.37
CA THR A 54 12.16 12.79 12.62
C THR A 54 13.41 12.33 13.35
N THR A 55 14.51 12.09 12.63
CA THR A 55 15.77 11.56 13.17
C THR A 55 16.93 12.54 12.91
N GLY A 56 18.09 12.28 13.51
CA GLY A 56 19.30 13.10 13.28
C GLY A 56 19.33 14.41 14.06
N HIS A 57 18.49 14.57 15.08
CA HIS A 57 18.53 15.72 15.96
C HIS A 57 19.66 15.60 16.97
N VAL A 58 20.12 16.75 17.47
CA VAL A 58 21.04 16.80 18.61
C VAL A 58 20.45 15.96 19.75
N PRO A 59 21.22 15.07 20.40
CA PRO A 59 20.72 14.24 21.48
C PRO A 59 20.04 15.06 22.59
N THR A 60 18.96 14.55 23.16
CA THR A 60 18.41 15.15 24.38
C THR A 60 19.39 14.97 25.53
N ASN A 61 19.58 16.02 26.32
CA ASN A 61 20.29 15.88 27.60
C ASN A 61 19.46 15.01 28.54
N SER A 62 20.11 14.26 29.42
CA SER A 62 19.42 13.60 30.52
C SER A 62 18.85 14.66 31.48
N ALA A 63 17.75 14.33 32.13
CA ALA A 63 17.23 15.15 33.20
C ALA A 63 16.72 14.26 34.34
N ARG A 64 17.21 14.53 35.55
CA ARG A 64 16.72 13.96 36.80
C ARG A 64 16.21 15.04 37.74
N GLY A 65 15.13 14.75 38.45
CA GLY A 65 14.58 15.60 39.51
C GLY A 65 13.25 16.24 39.16
N TYR A 66 12.70 17.03 40.10
CA TYR A 66 11.41 17.69 39.94
C TYR A 66 11.57 19.06 39.30
N GLY A 67 10.94 19.26 38.15
CA GLY A 67 10.85 20.57 37.51
C GLY A 67 9.50 21.22 37.79
N HIS A 68 9.50 22.43 38.34
CA HIS A 68 8.29 23.24 38.37
C HIS A 68 7.98 23.74 36.95
N SER A 69 6.83 23.36 36.41
CA SER A 69 6.34 23.89 35.14
C SER A 69 5.22 24.88 35.43
N PRO A 70 5.46 26.20 35.29
CA PRO A 70 4.42 27.21 35.52
C PRO A 70 3.24 27.02 34.56
N THR A 71 3.45 26.40 33.40
CA THR A 71 2.42 26.12 32.39
C THR A 71 1.56 24.91 32.70
N PHE A 72 2.08 23.91 33.44
CA PHE A 72 1.37 22.66 33.73
C PHE A 72 0.98 22.51 35.21
N GLY A 73 1.13 23.57 36.01
CA GLY A 73 0.59 23.70 37.38
C GLY A 73 1.07 22.67 38.39
N SER A 74 2.04 21.83 38.03
CA SER A 74 2.49 20.70 38.84
C SER A 74 4.00 20.50 38.66
N SER A 75 4.66 20.18 39.77
CA SER A 75 6.04 19.70 39.74
C SER A 75 6.05 18.33 39.08
N LYS A 76 6.65 18.22 37.90
CA LYS A 76 6.80 16.94 37.20
C LYS A 76 8.16 16.35 37.51
N LEU A 77 8.18 15.10 37.95
CA LEU A 77 9.39 14.30 37.98
C LEU A 77 9.87 14.15 36.53
N ARG A 78 11.10 14.62 36.28
CA ARG A 78 11.87 14.32 35.09
C ARG A 78 12.80 13.19 35.51
N ASP A 79 12.62 12.03 34.91
CA ASP A 79 13.54 10.91 35.07
C ASP A 79 13.64 10.22 33.71
N TYR A 80 14.48 10.79 32.87
CA TYR A 80 14.78 10.21 31.57
C TYR A 80 16.26 10.34 31.26
N ASP A 81 16.80 9.28 30.70
CA ASP A 81 18.15 9.28 30.18
C ASP A 81 18.20 10.06 28.86
N GLY A 82 19.33 10.74 28.66
CA GLY A 82 19.60 11.46 27.43
C GLY A 82 19.96 10.50 26.29
N GLY A 83 20.21 11.07 25.11
CA GLY A 83 20.72 10.30 23.97
C GLY A 83 19.71 10.07 22.84
N ASP A 84 18.42 10.36 23.03
CA ASP A 84 17.45 10.22 21.94
C ASP A 84 17.65 11.32 20.89
N THR A 85 17.90 10.89 19.66
CA THR A 85 18.08 11.75 18.48
C THR A 85 16.81 11.86 17.64
N THR A 86 15.72 11.24 18.08
CA THR A 86 14.42 11.30 17.42
C THR A 86 13.53 12.40 18.01
N ARG A 87 12.63 12.98 17.21
CA ARG A 87 11.67 13.99 17.66
C ARG A 87 10.28 13.70 17.13
N TYR A 88 9.29 13.80 18.01
CA TYR A 88 7.88 13.80 17.63
C TYR A 88 7.58 14.95 16.67
N PRO A 89 6.57 14.78 15.78
CA PRO A 89 6.23 15.79 14.80
C PRO A 89 5.70 17.07 15.47
N LYS A 90 5.99 18.21 14.85
CA LYS A 90 5.41 19.51 15.19
C LYS A 90 4.16 19.74 14.32
N THR A 91 3.24 20.56 14.79
CA THR A 91 1.96 20.85 14.11
C THR A 91 2.12 21.48 12.71
N VAL A 92 3.26 22.09 12.43
CA VAL A 92 3.56 22.70 11.12
C VAL A 92 4.22 21.66 10.21
N LEU A 93 3.57 21.37 9.09
CA LEU A 93 4.04 20.49 8.03
C LEU A 93 4.56 21.33 6.86
N GLN A 94 5.78 21.08 6.43
CA GLN A 94 6.38 21.71 5.26
C GLN A 94 6.46 20.68 4.14
N VAL A 95 5.45 20.69 3.28
CA VAL A 95 5.39 19.84 2.09
C VAL A 95 5.29 20.73 0.86
N LYS A 96 6.13 20.46 -0.14
CA LYS A 96 6.17 21.27 -1.36
C LYS A 96 4.85 21.15 -2.10
N SER A 97 4.33 22.28 -2.59
CA SER A 97 3.10 22.29 -3.38
C SER A 97 3.36 21.63 -4.73
N GLU A 98 2.42 20.79 -5.17
CA GLU A 98 2.44 20.17 -6.49
C GLU A 98 1.50 20.90 -7.44
N ARG A 99 1.86 20.92 -8.73
CA ARG A 99 0.95 21.30 -9.80
C ARG A 99 0.51 20.05 -10.52
N GLY A 100 -0.76 19.98 -10.86
CA GLY A 100 -1.28 18.87 -11.62
C GLY A 100 -2.53 19.26 -12.39
N PRO A 101 -3.26 18.28 -12.92
CA PRO A 101 -4.43 18.50 -13.76
C PRO A 101 -5.57 19.25 -13.06
N HIS A 102 -5.61 19.28 -11.72
CA HIS A 102 -6.59 20.05 -10.97
C HIS A 102 -5.97 21.36 -10.41
N PRO A 103 -6.66 22.51 -10.51
CA PRO A 103 -6.11 23.82 -10.12
C PRO A 103 -5.70 23.90 -8.64
N THR A 104 -6.37 23.14 -7.77
CA THR A 104 -6.12 23.10 -6.32
C THR A 104 -5.59 21.75 -5.83
N GLN A 105 -4.92 21.00 -6.70
CA GLN A 105 -4.36 19.69 -6.37
C GLN A 105 -3.46 19.74 -5.12
N LYS A 106 -3.74 18.85 -4.17
CA LYS A 106 -2.90 18.64 -2.98
C LYS A 106 -1.72 17.71 -3.32
N PRO A 107 -0.55 17.89 -2.68
CA PRO A 107 0.61 17.00 -2.86
C PRO A 107 0.32 15.58 -2.38
N VAL A 108 0.88 14.58 -3.05
CA VAL A 108 0.73 13.17 -2.63
C VAL A 108 1.41 12.94 -1.29
N ASP A 109 2.62 13.47 -1.11
CA ASP A 109 3.40 13.34 0.13
C ASP A 109 2.65 13.86 1.37
N LEU A 110 1.87 14.94 1.20
CA LEU A 110 1.05 15.49 2.27
C LEU A 110 -0.08 14.51 2.66
N MET A 111 -0.76 13.95 1.66
CA MET A 111 -1.84 13.00 1.91
C MET A 111 -1.31 11.69 2.49
N GLU A 112 -0.16 11.20 2.02
CA GLU A 112 0.50 10.04 2.59
C GLU A 112 0.87 10.26 4.05
N TYR A 113 1.43 11.43 4.38
CA TYR A 113 1.75 11.76 5.76
C TYR A 113 0.51 11.67 6.64
N LEU A 114 -0.59 12.32 6.24
CA LEU A 114 -1.83 12.34 7.02
C LEU A 114 -2.45 10.94 7.14
N ILE A 115 -2.58 10.21 6.03
CA ILE A 115 -3.16 8.85 6.02
C ILE A 115 -2.34 7.93 6.92
N LYS A 116 -1.01 7.93 6.78
CA LYS A 116 -0.13 7.10 7.61
C LYS A 116 -0.24 7.44 9.10
N THR A 117 -0.44 8.72 9.42
CA THR A 117 -0.62 9.17 10.80
C THR A 117 -1.96 8.76 11.40
N TYR A 118 -3.03 8.67 10.62
CA TYR A 118 -4.39 8.44 11.14
C TYR A 118 -5.02 7.09 10.80
N THR A 119 -4.31 6.22 10.08
CA THR A 119 -4.79 4.90 9.65
C THR A 119 -3.70 3.84 9.72
N ASN A 120 -4.10 2.58 9.75
CA ASN A 120 -3.25 1.40 9.61
C ASN A 120 -3.36 0.79 8.20
N GLU A 121 -2.46 -0.12 7.85
CA GLU A 121 -2.57 -0.86 6.58
C GLU A 121 -3.86 -1.66 6.54
N GLY A 122 -4.51 -1.70 5.37
CA GLY A 122 -5.81 -2.34 5.18
C GLY A 122 -7.02 -1.49 5.57
N ASP A 123 -6.84 -0.40 6.32
CA ASP A 123 -7.95 0.51 6.66
C ASP A 123 -8.54 1.17 5.40
N MET A 124 -9.81 1.56 5.47
CA MET A 124 -10.53 2.23 4.39
C MET A 124 -10.57 3.75 4.60
N VAL A 125 -10.26 4.50 3.54
CA VAL A 125 -10.28 5.97 3.52
C VAL A 125 -11.36 6.47 2.57
N LEU A 126 -12.15 7.45 3.00
CA LEU A 126 -13.15 8.13 2.18
C LEU A 126 -12.68 9.56 1.84
N ASP A 127 -12.81 9.92 0.57
CA ASP A 127 -12.70 11.29 0.09
C ASP A 127 -13.89 11.62 -0.82
N PHE A 128 -14.84 12.39 -0.30
CA PHE A 128 -16.07 12.72 -1.03
C PHE A 128 -15.91 13.92 -1.99
N ALA A 129 -14.74 14.54 -2.05
CA ALA A 129 -14.40 15.64 -2.94
C ALA A 129 -12.99 15.44 -3.51
N MET A 130 -12.77 14.26 -4.10
CA MET A 130 -11.43 13.75 -4.39
C MET A 130 -10.67 14.54 -5.45
N GLY A 131 -11.36 15.34 -6.27
CA GLY A 131 -10.76 16.13 -7.34
C GLY A 131 -9.91 15.27 -8.26
N SER A 132 -8.63 15.61 -8.40
CA SER A 132 -7.67 14.81 -9.18
C SER A 132 -7.26 13.46 -8.58
N GLY A 133 -7.76 13.06 -7.41
CA GLY A 133 -7.52 11.74 -6.81
C GLY A 133 -6.23 11.58 -6.00
N THR A 134 -5.61 12.67 -5.53
CA THR A 134 -4.37 12.61 -4.71
C THR A 134 -4.54 11.69 -3.49
N THR A 135 -5.67 11.76 -2.80
CA THR A 135 -5.95 10.89 -1.65
C THR A 135 -5.93 9.42 -2.01
N GLY A 136 -6.57 9.04 -3.13
CA GLY A 136 -6.58 7.66 -3.61
C GLY A 136 -5.20 7.15 -4.02
N VAL A 137 -4.39 8.01 -4.64
CA VAL A 137 -2.97 7.71 -4.95
C VAL A 137 -2.20 7.40 -3.66
N ALA A 138 -2.33 8.25 -2.64
CA ALA A 138 -1.68 8.06 -1.34
C ALA A 138 -2.17 6.80 -0.62
N CYS A 139 -3.49 6.51 -0.64
CA CYS A 139 -4.05 5.27 -0.10
C CYS A 139 -3.44 4.05 -0.77
N LYS A 140 -3.33 4.05 -2.11
CA LYS A 140 -2.73 2.95 -2.85
C LYS A 140 -1.26 2.76 -2.47
N ASN A 141 -0.47 3.83 -2.45
CA ASN A 141 0.95 3.78 -2.04
C ASN A 141 1.16 3.21 -0.64
N LEU A 142 0.20 3.47 0.26
CA LEU A 142 0.23 3.03 1.65
C LEU A 142 -0.53 1.73 1.90
N ASN A 143 -1.04 1.03 0.89
CA ASN A 143 -1.83 -0.20 1.10
C ASN A 143 -3.06 0.03 2.00
N ARG A 144 -3.85 1.07 1.71
CA ARG A 144 -5.16 1.36 2.31
C ARG A 144 -6.27 1.21 1.26
N GLY A 145 -7.44 0.78 1.69
CA GLY A 145 -8.66 0.86 0.87
C GLY A 145 -9.06 2.32 0.63
N PHE A 146 -9.72 2.59 -0.49
CA PHE A 146 -10.12 3.95 -0.86
C PHE A 146 -11.51 3.98 -1.50
N ILE A 147 -12.34 4.92 -1.04
CA ILE A 147 -13.60 5.31 -1.69
C ILE A 147 -13.50 6.79 -2.03
N GLY A 148 -13.64 7.11 -3.31
CA GLY A 148 -13.58 8.47 -3.83
C GLY A 148 -14.89 8.88 -4.49
N ILE A 149 -15.37 10.08 -4.22
CA ILE A 149 -16.52 10.69 -4.91
C ILE A 149 -16.06 11.99 -5.55
N GLU A 150 -16.41 12.20 -6.81
CA GLU A 150 -16.18 13.43 -7.55
C GLU A 150 -17.39 13.68 -8.46
N LEU A 151 -17.89 14.93 -8.46
CA LEU A 151 -19.08 15.32 -9.21
C LEU A 151 -18.74 15.57 -10.67
N GLU A 152 -17.59 16.20 -10.95
CA GLU A 152 -17.20 16.54 -12.30
C GLU A 152 -16.54 15.36 -13.01
N LYS A 153 -17.20 14.86 -14.05
CA LYS A 153 -16.74 13.69 -14.82
C LYS A 153 -15.28 13.81 -15.29
N GLY A 154 -14.87 15.00 -15.76
CA GLY A 154 -13.50 15.22 -16.24
C GLY A 154 -12.45 14.98 -15.15
N TYR A 155 -12.70 15.47 -13.93
CA TYR A 155 -11.80 15.22 -12.80
C TYR A 155 -11.90 13.79 -12.29
N PHE A 156 -13.10 13.19 -12.30
CA PHE A 156 -13.29 11.78 -11.97
C PHE A 156 -12.46 10.86 -12.89
N ASP A 157 -12.48 11.09 -14.21
CA ASP A 157 -11.72 10.30 -15.18
C ASP A 157 -10.20 10.43 -14.93
N ILE A 158 -9.74 11.65 -14.64
CA ILE A 158 -8.34 11.94 -14.28
C ILE A 158 -7.93 11.22 -12.99
N ALA A 159 -8.78 11.29 -11.95
CA ALA A 159 -8.54 10.62 -10.68
C ALA A 159 -8.47 9.10 -10.86
N SER A 160 -9.45 8.52 -11.55
CA SER A 160 -9.53 7.09 -11.83
C SER A 160 -8.29 6.61 -12.56
N LYS A 161 -7.87 7.34 -13.61
CA LYS A 161 -6.63 7.05 -14.34
C LYS A 161 -5.42 7.10 -13.41
N ARG A 162 -5.22 8.20 -12.66
CA ARG A 162 -4.08 8.35 -11.74
C ARG A 162 -4.03 7.23 -10.70
N ILE A 163 -5.16 6.90 -10.08
CA ILE A 163 -5.23 5.84 -9.05
C ILE A 163 -4.96 4.47 -9.69
N SER A 164 -5.48 4.19 -10.88
CA SER A 164 -5.23 2.93 -11.59
C SER A 164 -3.75 2.78 -11.97
N GLU A 165 -3.12 3.84 -12.45
CA GLU A 165 -1.71 3.87 -12.89
C GLU A 165 -0.72 3.95 -11.70
N THR A 166 -1.19 4.38 -10.53
CA THR A 166 -0.37 4.43 -9.32
C THR A 166 0.01 3.02 -8.91
N ASN A 167 1.30 2.69 -8.93
CA ASN A 167 1.78 1.38 -8.49
C ASN A 167 2.24 1.50 -7.03
N ILE A 168 1.83 0.58 -6.16
CA ILE A 168 2.20 0.60 -4.74
C ILE A 168 3.74 0.57 -4.65
N GLY A 169 4.32 1.61 -4.05
CA GLY A 169 5.72 1.75 -3.62
C GLY A 169 6.81 1.06 -4.46
N LYS A 170 7.63 1.83 -5.20
CA LYS A 170 8.95 1.34 -5.65
C LYS A 170 10.09 2.32 -5.36
N PRO A 171 11.18 1.85 -4.71
CA PRO A 171 12.43 2.61 -4.58
C PRO A 171 13.17 2.68 -5.94
N ILE A 172 13.60 3.88 -6.30
CA ILE A 172 14.37 4.19 -7.52
C ILE A 172 15.85 3.78 -7.30
N LYS A 173 16.50 3.17 -8.30
CA LYS A 173 17.95 2.90 -8.25
C LYS A 173 18.75 4.19 -8.51
N PRO A 174 20.05 4.26 -8.15
CA PRO A 174 20.90 5.43 -8.43
C PRO A 174 21.01 5.83 -9.91
N ASP A 175 20.76 4.89 -10.83
CA ASP A 175 20.78 5.08 -12.29
C ASP A 175 19.43 5.53 -12.87
N GLN A 176 18.49 5.98 -12.02
CA GLN A 176 17.11 6.34 -12.36
C GLN A 176 16.26 5.18 -12.94
N SER A 177 16.78 3.94 -13.00
CA SER A 177 15.99 2.78 -13.37
C SER A 177 15.12 2.31 -12.22
N ILE A 178 13.92 1.82 -12.54
CA ILE A 178 12.95 1.33 -11.56
C ILE A 178 13.42 -0.04 -11.03
N LYS A 179 13.53 -0.21 -9.72
CA LYS A 179 13.75 -1.54 -9.11
C LYS A 179 12.40 -2.22 -8.89
N THR A 180 12.02 -3.14 -9.76
CA THR A 180 10.79 -3.93 -9.63
C THR A 180 10.98 -5.10 -8.68
N LYS A 181 10.11 -5.25 -7.67
CA LYS A 181 9.93 -6.50 -6.91
C LYS A 181 8.45 -6.72 -6.61
N GLY A 182 8.00 -7.97 -6.72
CA GLY A 182 6.61 -8.36 -6.44
C GLY A 182 5.62 -7.89 -7.50
N ILE A 183 4.39 -7.63 -7.06
CA ILE A 183 3.13 -7.56 -7.84
C ILE A 183 3.08 -6.48 -8.95
N PHE A 184 4.14 -5.68 -9.08
CA PHE A 184 4.24 -4.57 -10.03
C PHE A 184 5.43 -4.70 -10.97
N GLN A 185 6.13 -5.83 -11.03
CA GLN A 185 6.89 -6.11 -12.25
C GLN A 185 5.85 -6.27 -13.39
N PRO A 186 6.04 -5.71 -14.60
CA PRO A 186 5.35 -6.25 -15.77
C PRO A 186 5.74 -7.73 -15.81
N GLY A 187 4.81 -8.64 -15.52
CA GLY A 187 5.16 -10.02 -15.19
C GLY A 187 5.76 -10.20 -13.80
N GLY A 188 5.00 -10.04 -12.70
CA GLY A 188 5.56 -10.13 -11.33
C GLY A 188 4.68 -10.81 -10.29
N LEU A 189 5.05 -12.02 -9.89
CA LEU A 189 4.31 -12.78 -8.88
C LEU A 189 4.51 -12.26 -7.46
N GLN A 190 3.45 -12.23 -6.63
CA GLN A 190 3.48 -11.77 -5.23
C GLN A 190 4.48 -12.52 -4.34
N LYS A 191 4.68 -12.08 -3.09
CA LYS A 191 5.45 -12.86 -2.10
C LYS A 191 4.52 -13.89 -1.44
N ASN A 192 4.63 -15.16 -1.86
CA ASN A 192 3.74 -16.27 -1.49
C ASN A 192 2.25 -16.12 -1.91
N PRO A 193 1.93 -15.79 -3.17
CA PRO A 193 0.57 -15.89 -3.66
C PRO A 193 0.24 -17.36 -3.80
N THR A 194 -0.87 -17.74 -3.19
CA THR A 194 -1.55 -18.97 -3.56
C THR A 194 -2.57 -18.57 -4.62
N ASN A 195 -2.21 -18.72 -5.91
CA ASN A 195 -3.09 -18.58 -7.07
C ASN A 195 -4.08 -17.40 -6.99
N GLU A 196 -3.61 -16.18 -7.19
CA GLU A 196 -4.39 -14.93 -7.07
C GLU A 196 -5.71 -14.95 -7.86
N VAL A 197 -5.72 -15.63 -9.01
CA VAL A 197 -6.91 -15.83 -9.85
C VAL A 197 -8.09 -16.48 -9.08
N ILE A 198 -7.81 -17.37 -8.12
CA ILE A 198 -8.83 -18.04 -7.30
C ILE A 198 -9.56 -17.02 -6.43
N ILE A 199 -8.80 -16.19 -5.72
CA ILE A 199 -9.35 -15.18 -4.81
C ILE A 199 -10.14 -14.14 -5.62
N LYS A 200 -9.60 -13.69 -6.76
CA LYS A 200 -10.28 -12.75 -7.67
C LYS A 200 -11.62 -13.31 -8.14
N ALA A 201 -11.65 -14.58 -8.56
CA ALA A 201 -12.88 -15.22 -9.03
C ALA A 201 -13.94 -15.36 -7.93
N VAL A 202 -13.54 -15.70 -6.70
CA VAL A 202 -14.45 -15.79 -5.55
C VAL A 202 -15.03 -14.43 -5.19
N ILE A 203 -14.20 -13.38 -5.15
CA ILE A 203 -14.68 -12.01 -4.90
C ILE A 203 -15.66 -11.58 -5.99
N ASP A 204 -15.31 -11.78 -7.26
CA ASP A 204 -16.17 -11.40 -8.39
C ASP A 204 -17.52 -12.15 -8.36
N ASN A 205 -17.51 -13.43 -7.97
CA ASN A 205 -18.72 -14.19 -7.75
C ASN A 205 -19.58 -13.61 -6.62
N LEU A 206 -19.00 -13.32 -5.45
CA LEU A 206 -19.73 -12.79 -4.30
C LEU A 206 -20.30 -11.38 -4.55
N VAL A 207 -19.58 -10.54 -5.30
CA VAL A 207 -19.96 -9.14 -5.54
C VAL A 207 -20.90 -9.01 -6.74
N HIS A 208 -20.64 -9.75 -7.81
CA HIS A 208 -21.30 -9.57 -9.11
C HIS A 208 -22.12 -10.78 -9.57
N GLY A 209 -22.05 -11.91 -8.86
CA GLY A 209 -22.70 -13.16 -9.26
C GLY A 209 -22.04 -13.86 -10.45
N THR A 210 -20.85 -13.44 -10.87
CA THR A 210 -20.15 -14.05 -12.00
C THR A 210 -19.75 -15.49 -11.66
N PRO A 211 -20.09 -16.48 -12.49
CA PRO A 211 -19.63 -17.85 -12.28
C PRO A 211 -18.10 -17.92 -12.26
N VAL A 212 -17.56 -18.65 -11.28
CA VAL A 212 -16.12 -18.76 -11.02
C VAL A 212 -15.37 -19.34 -12.23
N ASP A 213 -15.98 -20.29 -12.95
CA ASP A 213 -15.41 -20.86 -14.16
C ASP A 213 -15.30 -19.83 -15.29
N LYS A 214 -16.32 -18.98 -15.46
CA LYS A 214 -16.33 -17.92 -16.47
C LYS A 214 -15.23 -16.91 -16.20
N PHE A 215 -15.09 -16.48 -14.94
CA PHE A 215 -14.02 -15.55 -14.55
C PHE A 215 -12.63 -16.15 -14.84
N ILE A 216 -12.36 -17.35 -14.33
CA ILE A 216 -11.05 -17.99 -14.45
C ILE A 216 -10.68 -18.26 -15.93
N ARG A 217 -11.64 -18.66 -16.78
CA ARG A 217 -11.36 -18.98 -18.19
C ARG A 217 -11.17 -17.76 -19.08
N THR A 218 -11.77 -16.64 -18.73
CA THR A 218 -11.66 -15.38 -19.50
C THR A 218 -10.46 -14.54 -19.09
N HIS A 219 -9.77 -14.95 -18.02
CA HIS A 219 -8.59 -14.28 -17.52
C HIS A 219 -7.42 -14.39 -18.51
N SER A 220 -6.77 -13.27 -18.83
CA SER A 220 -5.84 -13.20 -19.96
C SER A 220 -4.37 -13.35 -19.60
N THR A 221 -4.01 -13.35 -18.31
CA THR A 221 -2.60 -13.33 -17.88
C THR A 221 -2.26 -14.49 -16.94
N VAL A 222 -1.19 -15.23 -17.25
CA VAL A 222 -0.75 -16.38 -16.43
C VAL A 222 -0.19 -15.98 -15.06
N ILE A 223 0.23 -14.72 -14.89
CA ILE A 223 0.78 -14.21 -13.62
C ILE A 223 -0.17 -14.53 -12.46
N ASP A 224 -1.47 -14.32 -12.63
CA ASP A 224 -2.47 -14.57 -11.59
C ASP A 224 -2.70 -16.07 -11.31
N PHE A 225 -2.29 -16.94 -12.23
CA PHE A 225 -2.31 -18.40 -12.05
C PHE A 225 -1.05 -18.91 -11.36
N THR A 226 0.03 -18.13 -11.37
CA THR A 226 1.26 -18.59 -10.78
C THR A 226 1.21 -18.57 -9.24
N SER A 227 1.97 -19.48 -8.62
CA SER A 227 2.25 -19.51 -7.19
C SER A 227 3.75 -19.29 -6.98
N LEU A 228 4.14 -18.47 -5.98
CA LEU A 228 5.54 -18.24 -5.61
C LEU A 228 5.82 -18.90 -4.27
N ARG A 229 6.98 -19.54 -4.12
CA ARG A 229 7.51 -19.90 -2.81
C ARG A 229 8.99 -19.65 -2.73
N THR A 230 9.45 -19.19 -1.56
CA THR A 230 10.88 -19.23 -1.24
C THR A 230 11.21 -20.54 -0.54
N VAL A 231 12.14 -21.30 -1.11
CA VAL A 231 12.60 -22.60 -0.60
C VAL A 231 14.03 -22.51 -0.08
N ARG A 232 14.34 -23.30 0.95
CA ARG A 232 15.69 -23.40 1.51
C ARG A 232 16.54 -24.31 0.62
N GLY A 233 17.69 -23.83 0.17
CA GLY A 233 18.66 -24.64 -0.61
C GLY A 233 18.47 -24.62 -2.12
N GLY A 234 17.37 -24.08 -2.63
CA GLY A 234 17.02 -24.11 -4.05
C GLY A 234 15.95 -25.17 -4.36
N ALA A 235 15.60 -25.31 -5.62
CA ALA A 235 14.64 -26.32 -6.08
C ALA A 235 15.14 -27.03 -7.33
N MET A 236 14.50 -28.13 -7.69
CA MET A 236 14.73 -28.80 -8.95
C MET A 236 13.44 -29.41 -9.49
N GLN A 237 13.33 -29.46 -10.82
CA GLN A 237 12.25 -30.14 -11.54
C GLN A 237 12.82 -30.71 -12.84
N ASN A 238 12.48 -31.97 -13.17
CA ASN A 238 12.94 -32.66 -14.38
C ASN A 238 14.47 -32.62 -14.59
N GLY A 239 15.25 -32.73 -13.50
CA GLY A 239 16.72 -32.69 -13.54
C GLY A 239 17.33 -31.29 -13.67
N VAL A 240 16.52 -30.24 -13.86
CA VAL A 240 16.96 -28.84 -13.91
C VAL A 240 16.94 -28.24 -12.50
N GLN A 241 18.01 -27.53 -12.12
CA GLN A 241 18.13 -26.84 -10.83
C GLN A 241 17.73 -25.37 -10.94
N TYR A 242 17.06 -24.87 -9.91
CA TYR A 242 16.53 -23.51 -9.80
C TYR A 242 16.95 -22.87 -8.48
N GLY A 243 16.94 -21.54 -8.45
CA GLY A 243 17.26 -20.76 -7.27
C GLY A 243 16.26 -20.92 -6.12
N LYS A 244 16.46 -20.13 -5.06
CA LYS A 244 15.65 -20.19 -3.83
C LYS A 244 14.21 -19.67 -4.02
N SER A 245 13.91 -18.94 -5.09
CA SER A 245 12.58 -18.43 -5.37
C SER A 245 12.01 -19.22 -6.53
N VAL A 246 10.98 -20.02 -6.27
CA VAL A 246 10.33 -20.88 -7.27
C VAL A 246 8.92 -20.41 -7.57
N ARG A 247 8.60 -20.38 -8.86
CA ARG A 247 7.32 -19.93 -9.40
C ARG A 247 6.72 -21.03 -10.26
N TRP A 248 5.46 -21.36 -10.07
CA TRP A 248 4.82 -22.42 -10.86
C TRP A 248 3.36 -22.15 -11.14
N TYR A 249 2.83 -22.81 -12.17
CA TYR A 249 1.38 -22.93 -12.40
C TYR A 249 1.02 -24.42 -12.48
N TRP A 250 -0.25 -24.76 -12.26
CA TRP A 250 -0.73 -26.13 -12.48
C TRP A 250 -0.96 -26.38 -13.96
N SER A 251 -0.40 -27.48 -14.45
CA SER A 251 -0.35 -27.83 -15.87
C SER A 251 -1.05 -29.17 -16.09
N THR A 252 -1.82 -29.24 -17.18
CA THR A 252 -2.47 -30.47 -17.65
C THR A 252 -1.48 -31.48 -18.24
N THR A 253 -0.30 -31.02 -18.67
CA THR A 253 0.71 -31.86 -19.35
C THR A 253 1.89 -32.22 -18.45
N SER A 254 2.10 -31.48 -17.35
CA SER A 254 3.17 -31.79 -16.40
C SER A 254 2.79 -32.98 -15.51
N THR A 255 3.67 -33.99 -15.46
CA THR A 255 3.51 -35.15 -14.57
C THR A 255 4.42 -35.07 -13.34
N SER A 256 5.36 -34.12 -13.29
CA SER A 256 6.34 -34.02 -12.23
C SER A 256 6.00 -32.95 -11.20
N ALA A 257 6.45 -33.17 -9.96
CA ALA A 257 6.42 -32.18 -8.90
C ALA A 257 7.75 -31.40 -8.83
N ILE A 258 7.75 -30.32 -8.06
CA ILE A 258 8.97 -29.55 -7.79
C ILE A 258 9.57 -30.07 -6.49
N HIS A 259 10.88 -30.30 -6.46
CA HIS A 259 11.57 -30.86 -5.30
C HIS A 259 12.56 -29.85 -4.70
N TYR A 260 12.80 -29.93 -3.39
CA TYR A 260 13.89 -29.17 -2.77
C TYR A 260 15.24 -29.62 -3.32
N GLN A 261 16.15 -28.68 -3.56
CA GLN A 261 17.50 -29.00 -4.00
C GLN A 261 18.35 -29.47 -2.80
N LEU A 262 18.95 -30.65 -2.92
CA LEU A 262 19.93 -31.16 -1.97
C LEU A 262 21.36 -30.84 -2.44
N LYS A 263 22.34 -30.99 -1.54
CA LYS A 263 23.77 -30.93 -1.91
C LYS A 263 24.21 -32.12 -2.79
N THR A 264 23.40 -33.17 -2.86
CA THR A 264 23.60 -34.36 -3.70
C THR A 264 22.85 -34.21 -5.02
N LYS A 265 23.12 -35.07 -6.02
CA LYS A 265 22.38 -35.09 -7.29
C LYS A 265 20.95 -35.66 -7.17
N HIS A 266 20.54 -36.13 -6.00
CA HIS A 266 19.21 -36.68 -5.77
C HIS A 266 18.22 -35.58 -5.35
N PRO A 267 16.96 -35.64 -5.81
CA PRO A 267 15.93 -34.70 -5.40
C PRO A 267 15.60 -34.83 -3.92
N GLY A 268 15.40 -33.69 -3.25
CA GLY A 268 14.85 -33.66 -1.91
C GLY A 268 13.33 -33.89 -1.88
N ASN A 269 12.73 -33.62 -0.73
CA ASN A 269 11.28 -33.72 -0.57
C ASN A 269 10.53 -32.85 -1.60
N THR A 270 9.29 -33.22 -1.90
CA THR A 270 8.42 -32.42 -2.76
C THR A 270 8.10 -31.08 -2.10
N VAL A 271 8.14 -30.01 -2.89
CA VAL A 271 7.64 -28.69 -2.49
C VAL A 271 6.10 -28.78 -2.45
N PRO A 272 5.44 -28.45 -1.34
CA PRO A 272 3.99 -28.63 -1.21
C PRO A 272 3.18 -27.92 -2.31
N ASN A 273 2.08 -28.54 -2.76
CA ASN A 273 1.15 -28.05 -3.78
C ASN A 273 1.72 -27.92 -5.19
N THR A 274 2.79 -28.66 -5.48
CA THR A 274 3.47 -28.63 -6.78
C THR A 274 3.23 -29.89 -7.61
N GLU A 275 2.32 -30.76 -7.21
CA GLU A 275 1.96 -31.94 -8.01
C GLU A 275 1.40 -31.47 -9.35
N ARG A 276 1.89 -32.04 -10.47
CA ARG A 276 1.47 -31.65 -11.83
C ARG A 276 1.59 -30.14 -12.07
N SER A 277 2.72 -29.57 -11.68
CA SER A 277 3.01 -28.15 -11.89
C SER A 277 4.15 -27.96 -12.88
N ARG A 278 4.26 -26.78 -13.48
CA ARG A 278 5.40 -26.42 -14.31
C ARG A 278 6.08 -25.18 -13.75
N MET A 279 7.41 -25.22 -13.70
CA MET A 279 8.23 -24.03 -13.42
C MET A 279 7.98 -22.90 -14.42
N MET A 280 7.80 -21.70 -13.90
CA MET A 280 7.63 -20.46 -14.66
C MET A 280 8.51 -19.38 -14.04
N MET A 281 9.80 -19.47 -14.32
CA MET A 281 10.79 -18.53 -13.77
C MET A 281 10.72 -17.17 -14.47
N ASP A 282 10.54 -17.19 -15.79
CA ASP A 282 10.28 -16.03 -16.62
C ASP A 282 8.78 -15.81 -16.69
N LEU A 283 8.33 -14.68 -16.14
CA LEU A 283 6.92 -14.32 -16.14
C LEU A 283 6.59 -13.66 -17.47
N THR A 284 5.60 -14.21 -18.15
CA THR A 284 5.07 -13.70 -19.41
C THR A 284 3.63 -13.25 -19.21
N ASP A 285 3.15 -12.34 -20.05
CA ASP A 285 1.72 -11.99 -20.10
C ASP A 285 0.93 -13.05 -20.89
N GLU A 286 1.61 -13.87 -21.69
CA GLU A 286 1.02 -14.94 -22.48
C GLU A 286 0.56 -16.11 -21.62
N MET A 287 -0.66 -16.57 -21.87
CA MET A 287 -1.23 -17.74 -21.21
C MET A 287 -0.69 -19.05 -21.82
N PRO A 288 -0.04 -19.93 -21.05
CA PRO A 288 0.35 -21.24 -21.54
C PRO A 288 -0.89 -22.04 -21.96
N ALA A 289 -0.79 -22.73 -23.10
CA ALA A 289 -1.89 -23.54 -23.63
C ALA A 289 -2.31 -24.69 -22.69
N ASP A 290 -1.43 -25.07 -21.76
CA ASP A 290 -1.59 -26.24 -20.90
C ASP A 290 -1.97 -25.91 -19.45
N VAL A 291 -2.41 -24.69 -19.15
CA VAL A 291 -2.91 -24.33 -17.81
C VAL A 291 -4.08 -25.24 -17.41
N ASP A 292 -4.00 -25.79 -16.19
CA ASP A 292 -5.04 -26.67 -15.64
C ASP A 292 -6.18 -25.87 -15.01
N TYR A 293 -6.97 -25.20 -15.85
CA TYR A 293 -8.14 -24.42 -15.43
C TYR A 293 -9.07 -25.21 -14.51
N LYS A 294 -9.23 -26.52 -14.72
CA LYS A 294 -10.12 -27.36 -13.91
C LYS A 294 -9.69 -27.37 -12.45
N ARG A 295 -8.39 -27.43 -12.17
CA ARG A 295 -7.86 -27.39 -10.81
C ARG A 295 -8.09 -26.04 -10.14
N TYR A 296 -7.86 -24.93 -10.85
CA TYR A 296 -8.11 -23.59 -10.32
C TYR A 296 -9.60 -23.36 -10.02
N ILE A 297 -10.49 -23.78 -10.92
CA ILE A 297 -11.94 -23.69 -10.74
C ILE A 297 -12.37 -24.48 -9.50
N LYS A 298 -11.94 -25.73 -9.38
CA LYS A 298 -12.28 -26.59 -8.24
C LYS A 298 -11.83 -25.99 -6.90
N GLU A 299 -10.62 -25.45 -6.83
CA GLU A 299 -10.12 -24.82 -5.61
C GLU A 299 -10.89 -23.53 -5.27
N ALA A 300 -11.33 -22.79 -6.29
CA ALA A 300 -12.14 -21.60 -6.10
C ALA A 300 -13.57 -21.90 -5.66
N GLU A 301 -14.20 -22.93 -6.22
CA GLU A 301 -15.50 -23.44 -5.76
C GLU A 301 -15.43 -23.93 -4.31
N LYS A 302 -14.40 -24.71 -3.96
CA LYS A 302 -14.17 -25.17 -2.58
C LYS A 302 -13.99 -24.00 -1.61
N LEU A 303 -13.31 -22.93 -2.04
CA LEU A 303 -13.14 -21.73 -1.22
C LEU A 303 -14.47 -20.99 -1.05
N LEU A 304 -15.28 -20.90 -2.10
CA LEU A 304 -16.61 -20.30 -2.06
C LEU A 304 -17.53 -21.05 -1.08
N GLU A 305 -17.55 -22.39 -1.14
CA GLU A 305 -18.30 -23.27 -0.21
C GLU A 305 -17.91 -23.09 1.26
N GLN A 306 -16.67 -22.68 1.56
CA GLN A 306 -16.23 -22.42 2.95
C GLN A 306 -16.72 -21.07 3.49
N ILE A 307 -17.11 -20.16 2.60
CA ILE A 307 -17.45 -18.77 2.92
C ILE A 307 -18.97 -18.55 2.90
N THR A 308 -19.70 -19.33 2.10
CA THR A 308 -21.17 -19.30 1.98
C THR A 308 -21.83 -20.33 2.88
#